data_AF-A0A9D0ZR47-F1
#
_entry.id   AF-A0A9D0ZR47-F1
#
_cell.length_a   1.000
_cell.length_b   1.000
_cell.length_c   1.000
_cell.angle_alpha   90.00
_cell.angle_beta   90.00
_cell.angle_gamma   90.00
#
_symmetry.space_group_name_H-M   'P 1'
#
loop_
_entity.id
_entity.type
_entity.pdbx_description
1 polymer ?
#
loop_
_entity_poly.entity_id
_entity_poly.type
_entity_poly.pdbx_seq_one_letter_code
_entity_poly.pdbx_strand_id
1 'polypeptide(L)'
;ILMVSPIKTIIFILFIIILQQIEGNLIYPKVVGKSVGLPGIWVLVAVTIGASIGGIFGMLISVPLCSVIYSLIKTSVKEKNKSKLNV
;
A
#
# COMPACT_ATOMS: atom_id res chain seq x y z
N ILE A 1 -1.13 -7.66 -30.18
CA ILE A 1 -1.19 -6.22 -29.82
C ILE A 1 0.17 -5.51 -29.92
N LEU A 2 1.29 -6.12 -29.51
CA LEU A 2 2.65 -5.56 -29.75
C LEU A 2 3.06 -5.44 -31.23
N MET A 3 2.52 -6.28 -32.12
CA MET A 3 2.89 -6.35 -33.55
C MET A 3 2.05 -5.48 -34.49
N VAL A 4 0.99 -4.81 -34.03
CA VAL A 4 0.01 -4.16 -34.93
C VAL A 4 0.40 -2.71 -35.24
N SER A 5 1.06 -2.02 -34.29
CA SER A 5 1.64 -0.69 -34.50
C SER A 5 2.61 -0.35 -33.35
N PRO A 6 3.93 -0.46 -33.54
CA PRO A 6 4.92 -0.21 -32.48
C PRO A 6 4.84 1.21 -31.88
N ILE A 7 4.43 2.22 -32.68
CA ILE A 7 4.18 3.59 -32.20
C ILE A 7 3.06 3.64 -31.14
N LYS A 8 1.99 2.86 -31.30
CA LYS A 8 0.86 2.86 -30.36
C LYS A 8 1.24 2.21 -29.03
N THR A 9 2.11 1.20 -29.07
CA THR A 9 2.65 0.54 -27.87
C THR A 9 3.47 1.53 -27.02
N ILE A 10 4.33 2.33 -27.66
CA ILE A 10 5.15 3.34 -26.96
C ILE A 10 4.25 4.37 -26.26
N ILE A 11 3.24 4.88 -26.96
CA ILE A 11 2.27 5.83 -26.40
C ILE A 11 1.47 5.22 -25.24
N PHE A 12 1.05 3.96 -25.36
CA PHE A 12 0.32 3.26 -24.32
C PHE A 12 1.16 3.01 -23.07
N ILE A 13 2.43 2.62 -23.23
CA ILE A 13 3.36 2.46 -22.10
C ILE A 13 3.58 3.81 -21.40
N LEU A 14 3.81 4.88 -22.17
CA LEU A 14 3.99 6.21 -21.61
C LEU A 14 2.74 6.66 -20.82
N PHE A 15 1.56 6.39 -21.35
CA PHE A 15 0.29 6.65 -20.67
C PHE A 15 0.15 5.87 -19.35
N ILE A 16 0.45 4.56 -19.35
CA ILE A 16 0.41 3.72 -18.13
C ILE A 16 1.39 4.24 -17.08
N ILE A 17 2.59 4.67 -17.47
CA ILE A 17 3.57 5.24 -16.54
C ILE A 17 3.01 6.51 -15.90
N ILE A 18 2.46 7.43 -16.71
CA ILE A 18 1.88 8.67 -16.20
C ILE A 18 0.70 8.37 -15.27
N LEU A 19 -0.19 7.46 -15.65
CA LEU A 19 -1.30 7.02 -14.80
C LEU A 19 -0.81 6.45 -13.47
N GLN A 20 0.18 5.57 -13.49
CA GLN A 20 0.73 5.00 -12.25
C GLN A 20 1.31 6.07 -11.32
N GLN A 21 1.97 7.10 -11.86
CA GLN A 21 2.47 8.21 -11.04
C GLN A 21 1.32 9.02 -10.41
N ILE A 22 0.26 9.30 -11.18
CA ILE A 22 -0.93 10.02 -10.69
C ILE A 22 -1.64 9.19 -9.63
N GLU A 23 -1.78 7.89 -9.86
CA GLU A 23 -2.38 6.96 -8.92
C GLU A 23 -1.58 6.90 -7.63
N GLY A 24 -0.26 6.64 -7.70
CA GLY A 24 0.60 6.50 -6.53
C GLY A 24 0.76 7.79 -5.69
N ASN A 25 0.93 8.95 -6.34
CA ASN A 25 1.24 10.20 -5.62
C ASN A 25 0.02 11.10 -5.32
N LEU A 26 -1.07 11.02 -6.09
CA LEU A 26 -2.17 12.00 -6.00
C LEU A 26 -3.50 11.34 -5.64
N ILE A 27 -3.88 10.27 -6.33
CA ILE A 27 -5.15 9.59 -6.10
C ILE A 27 -5.05 8.78 -4.81
N TYR A 28 -4.05 7.91 -4.68
CA TYR A 28 -3.87 7.03 -3.52
C TYR A 28 -4.00 7.78 -2.19
N PRO A 29 -3.20 8.82 -1.87
CA PRO A 29 -3.35 9.55 -0.60
C PRO A 29 -4.70 10.27 -0.43
N LYS A 30 -5.39 10.60 -1.54
CA LYS A 30 -6.68 11.29 -1.51
C LYS A 30 -7.86 10.31 -1.35
N VAL A 31 -7.78 9.08 -1.87
CA VAL A 31 -8.83 8.06 -1.73
C VAL A 31 -8.60 7.11 -0.56
N VAL A 32 -7.35 6.76 -0.24
CA VAL A 32 -7.01 5.93 0.94
C VAL A 32 -6.74 6.78 2.19
N GLY A 33 -6.87 8.11 2.08
CA GLY A 33 -6.64 9.06 3.16
C GLY A 33 -5.21 9.00 3.74
N LYS A 34 -4.96 9.76 4.81
CA LYS A 34 -3.71 9.65 5.60
C LYS A 34 -3.55 8.28 6.30
N SER A 35 -4.31 7.25 5.91
CA SER A 35 -5.01 6.37 6.85
C SER A 35 -4.45 4.97 7.04
N VAL A 36 -3.14 4.78 6.86
CA VAL A 36 -2.49 3.59 7.44
C VAL A 36 -1.21 3.93 8.15
N GLY A 37 -0.40 4.82 7.58
CA GLY A 37 0.91 5.18 8.12
C GLY A 37 1.81 3.96 8.37
N LEU A 38 1.52 2.84 7.72
CA LEU A 38 2.25 1.60 7.81
C LEU A 38 3.55 1.77 7.00
N PRO A 39 4.72 1.64 7.61
CA PRO A 39 5.98 1.71 6.87
C PRO A 39 6.03 0.65 5.76
N GLY A 40 6.56 1.00 4.58
CA GLY A 40 6.59 0.10 3.42
C GLY A 40 7.29 -1.25 3.68
N ILE A 41 8.24 -1.29 4.62
CA ILE A 41 8.88 -2.54 5.06
C ILE A 41 7.89 -3.55 5.64
N TRP A 42 6.90 -3.10 6.43
CA TRP A 42 5.90 -3.98 7.02
C TRP A 42 4.94 -4.53 5.98
N VAL A 43 4.64 -3.74 4.94
CA VAL A 43 3.86 -4.21 3.79
C VAL A 43 4.62 -5.33 3.08
N LEU A 44 5.93 -5.16 2.85
CA LEU A 44 6.77 -6.16 2.18
C LEU A 44 6.83 -7.46 2.98
N VAL A 45 6.99 -7.38 4.30
CA VAL A 45 6.93 -8.53 5.21
C VAL A 45 5.57 -9.22 5.15
N ALA A 46 4.47 -8.46 5.26
CA ALA A 46 3.11 -9.01 5.19
C ALA A 46 2.84 -9.72 3.85
N VAL A 47 3.24 -9.11 2.72
CA VAL A 47 3.09 -9.73 1.39
C VAL A 47 3.93 -11.00 1.29
N THR A 48 5.17 -10.99 1.77
CA THR A 48 6.06 -12.17 1.69
C THR A 48 5.50 -13.34 2.49
N ILE A 49 4.97 -13.08 3.68
CA ILE A 49 4.35 -14.10 4.53
C ILE A 49 2.99 -14.55 3.94
N GLY A 50 2.18 -13.61 3.45
CA GLY A 50 0.90 -13.94 2.81
C GLY A 50 1.09 -14.77 1.54
N ALA A 51 2.11 -14.45 0.75
CA ALA A 51 2.51 -15.16 -0.44
C ALA A 51 2.83 -16.63 -0.18
N SER A 52 3.61 -16.90 0.88
CA SER A 52 4.04 -18.28 1.18
C SER A 52 2.89 -19.14 1.71
N ILE A 53 1.90 -18.55 2.37
CA ILE A 53 0.76 -19.28 2.95
C ILE A 53 -0.32 -19.57 1.91
N GLY A 54 -0.66 -18.58 1.07
CA GLY A 54 -1.84 -18.64 0.20
C GLY A 54 -1.62 -18.11 -1.22
N GLY A 55 -0.36 -17.97 -1.65
CA GLY A 55 -0.03 -17.41 -2.96
C GLY A 55 -0.58 -15.99 -3.12
N ILE A 56 -1.11 -15.69 -4.31
CA ILE A 56 -1.71 -14.38 -4.63
C ILE A 56 -2.83 -13.99 -3.65
N PHE A 57 -3.68 -14.94 -3.25
CA PHE A 57 -4.79 -14.65 -2.34
C PHE A 57 -4.29 -14.30 -0.94
N GLY A 58 -3.26 -15.00 -0.46
CA GLY A 58 -2.64 -14.69 0.81
C GLY A 58 -1.95 -13.32 0.81
N MET A 59 -1.33 -12.91 -0.31
CA MET A 59 -0.79 -11.54 -0.45
C MET A 59 -1.89 -10.48 -0.33
N LEU A 60 -3.03 -10.66 -1.02
CA LEU A 60 -4.14 -9.70 -1.01
C LEU A 60 -4.75 -9.50 0.37
N ILE A 61 -4.89 -10.58 1.15
CA ILE A 61 -5.52 -10.54 2.48
C ILE A 61 -4.52 -10.10 3.57
N SER A 62 -3.24 -10.46 3.44
CA SER A 62 -2.23 -10.17 4.46
C SER A 62 -1.96 -8.66 4.65
N VAL A 63 -1.96 -7.89 3.56
CA VAL A 63 -1.73 -6.44 3.59
C VAL A 63 -2.77 -5.67 4.43
N PRO A 64 -4.09 -5.79 4.18
CA PRO A 64 -5.10 -5.13 5.00
C PRO A 64 -5.11 -5.65 6.44
N LEU A 65 -4.83 -6.94 6.68
CA LEU A 65 -4.71 -7.48 8.04
C LEU A 65 -3.58 -6.82 8.83
N CYS A 66 -2.38 -6.75 8.24
CA CYS A 66 -1.21 -6.14 8.86
C CYS A 66 -1.44 -4.63 9.12
N SER A 67 -2.09 -3.95 8.17
CA SER A 67 -2.55 -2.57 8.29
C SER A 67 -3.42 -2.33 9.53
N VAL A 68 -4.43 -3.17 9.75
CA VAL A 68 -5.33 -3.08 10.91
C VAL A 68 -4.57 -3.30 12.21
N ILE A 69 -3.74 -4.35 12.27
CA ILE A 69 -2.93 -4.68 13.47
C ILE A 69 -2.01 -3.51 13.82
N TYR A 70 -1.29 -2.99 12.83
CA TYR A 70 -0.39 -1.86 13.05
C TYR A 70 -1.13 -0.60 13.51
N SER A 71 -2.29 -0.30 12.92
CA SER A 71 -3.11 0.85 13.30
C SER A 71 -3.61 0.74 14.75
N LEU A 72 -4.01 -0.45 15.19
CA LEU A 72 -4.40 -0.72 16.57
C LEU A 72 -3.23 -0.51 17.54
N ILE A 73 -2.06 -1.08 17.25
CA ILE A 73 -0.86 -0.92 18.09
C ILE A 73 -0.46 0.57 18.17
N LYS A 74 -0.44 1.26 17.03
CA LYS A 74 -0.11 2.69 16.96
C LYS A 74 -1.06 3.54 17.79
N THR A 75 -2.35 3.24 17.76
CA THR A 75 -3.36 3.95 18.56
C THR A 75 -3.15 3.69 20.04
N SER A 76 -2.97 2.43 20.46
CA SER A 76 -2.73 2.06 21.86
C SER A 76 -1.44 2.67 22.44
N VAL A 77 -0.36 2.72 21.65
CA VAL A 77 0.91 3.35 22.07
C VAL A 77 0.74 4.86 22.18
N LYS A 78 0.01 5.48 21.24
CA LYS A 78 -0.25 6.93 21.26
C LYS A 78 -1.08 7.32 22.49
N GLU A 79 -2.05 6.52 22.90
CA GLU A 79 -2.84 6.75 24.12
C GLU A 79 -1.99 6.64 25.39
N LYS A 80 -1.13 5.61 25.51
CA LYS A 80 -0.21 5.47 26.66
C LYS A 80 0.80 6.61 26.79
N ASN A 81 1.33 7.12 25.68
CA ASN A 81 2.24 8.26 25.73
C ASN A 81 1.52 9.56 26.12
N LYS A 82 0.24 9.72 25.74
CA LYS A 82 -0.55 10.90 26.09
C LYS A 82 -0.88 10.95 27.59
N SER A 83 -1.10 9.81 28.24
CA SER A 83 -1.35 9.74 29.68
C SER A 83 -0.13 10.04 30.53
N LYS A 84 1.10 9.81 30.00
CA LYS A 84 2.36 10.14 30.69
C LYS A 84 2.80 11.60 30.53
N LEU A 85 2.27 12.32 29.54
CA LEU A 85 2.58 13.73 29.29
C LEU A 85 1.65 14.70 30.05
N ASN A 86 0.57 14.19 30.65
CA ASN A 86 -0.39 14.96 31.45
C ASN A 86 -0.19 14.77 32.98
N VAL A 87 0.99 14.28 33.39
CA VAL A 87 1.46 14.22 34.78
C VAL A 87 2.74 15.05 34.86
#